data_AF-A0A0B2JUU2-F1
#
_entry.id   AF-A0A0B2JUU2-F1
#
_cell.length_a   1.000
_cell.length_b   1.000
_cell.length_c   1.000
_cell.angle_alpha   90.00
_cell.angle_beta   90.00
_cell.angle_gamma   90.00
#
_symmetry.space_group_name_H-M   'P 1'
#
loop_
_entity.id
_entity.type
_entity.pdbx_description
1 polymer ?
#
loop_
_entity_poly.entity_id
_entity_poly.type
_entity_poly.pdbx_seq_one_letter_code
_entity_poly.pdbx_strand_id
1 'polypeptide(L)'
;MADLENIRVQDIFDMDFLQKFQDTFARAVGMTAVTVDADGKPITRPTDWSDFCMKYTRDSREGCRRCEECDKRGGETAARTGRPSVYECHAGLMDFGAPILLNGKQIGSILGGQVLTAPPDEEKFRNYAREINVDPEKYVEAVRKIQIVPKARLEQAADCLFLMATTLSNIGYMEYRLKTLASSINDAVLHCSAAMEELAASANDVNDNQKGLNVEIQNVSDISGKINEFTSLIRDIAKQTRLLGLNASIEAARAGTAGAGFAVVSEEIGKLADSSRETVDKIQEFTDRIGESVQETVAKGEATSDIVGQQSAAISDVAQELTSLSETASQLVSLANSSKS
;
A
#
# COMPACT_ATOMS: atom_id res chain seq x y z
N MET A 1 1.97 3.97 11.24
CA MET A 1 1.94 4.75 12.51
C MET A 1 3.03 5.83 12.58
N ALA A 2 4.02 5.87 11.68
CA ALA A 2 5.11 6.85 11.71
C ALA A 2 4.74 8.30 11.33
N ASP A 3 3.52 8.54 10.83
CA ASP A 3 3.18 9.81 10.16
C ASP A 3 2.43 10.82 11.06
N LEU A 4 2.06 10.45 12.29
CA LEU A 4 1.33 11.33 13.22
C LEU A 4 2.24 12.26 14.03
N GLU A 5 3.56 12.04 14.01
CA GLU A 5 4.48 12.80 14.86
C GLU A 5 4.67 14.24 14.39
N ASN A 6 4.53 14.51 13.08
CA ASN A 6 4.84 15.80 12.48
C ASN A 6 3.65 16.54 11.85
N ILE A 7 2.42 16.03 12.01
CA ILE A 7 1.22 16.68 11.46
C ILE A 7 0.97 18.00 12.18
N ARG A 8 0.83 19.06 11.40
CA ARG A 8 0.49 20.41 11.84
C ARG A 8 -0.95 20.74 11.47
N VAL A 9 -1.48 21.83 12.04
CA VAL A 9 -2.83 22.30 11.72
C VAL A 9 -3.00 22.56 10.20
N GLN A 10 -1.96 23.08 9.54
CA GLN A 10 -1.97 23.40 8.11
C GLN A 10 -2.09 22.16 7.20
N ASP A 11 -1.73 20.98 7.70
CA ASP A 11 -1.80 19.74 6.92
C ASP A 11 -3.23 19.17 6.91
N ILE A 12 -4.04 19.57 7.89
CA ILE A 12 -5.38 19.05 8.18
C ILE A 12 -6.45 20.06 7.79
N PHE A 13 -6.18 21.35 7.94
CA PHE A 13 -7.13 22.43 7.68
C PHE A 13 -6.73 23.22 6.45
N ASP A 14 -7.73 23.56 5.64
CA ASP A 14 -7.61 24.69 4.73
C ASP A 14 -7.52 26.00 5.56
N MET A 15 -6.44 26.76 5.37
CA MET A 15 -6.16 27.91 6.21
C MET A 15 -7.10 29.10 5.94
N ASP A 16 -7.62 29.23 4.72
CA ASP A 16 -8.58 30.28 4.37
C ASP A 16 -9.95 29.96 4.98
N PHE A 17 -10.36 28.69 4.92
CA PHE A 17 -11.55 28.21 5.62
C PHE A 17 -11.42 28.41 7.14
N LEU A 18 -10.29 28.01 7.74
CA LEU A 18 -10.06 28.12 9.17
C LEU A 18 -10.10 29.58 9.65
N GLN A 19 -9.49 30.50 8.90
CA GLN A 19 -9.58 31.94 9.17
C GLN A 19 -11.03 32.44 9.08
N LYS A 20 -11.78 32.05 8.04
CA LYS A 20 -13.17 32.46 7.86
C LYS A 20 -14.09 31.90 8.94
N PHE A 21 -13.88 30.65 9.33
CA PHE A 21 -14.58 29.99 10.44
C PHE A 21 -14.34 30.77 11.74
N GLN A 22 -13.07 31.04 12.06
CA GLN A 22 -12.68 31.81 13.23
C GLN A 22 -13.31 33.21 13.22
N ASP A 23 -13.23 33.92 12.09
CA ASP A 23 -13.80 35.26 11.94
C ASP A 23 -15.31 35.27 12.20
N THR A 24 -16.01 34.27 11.66
CA THR A 24 -17.46 34.11 11.81
C THR A 24 -17.83 33.75 13.23
N PHE A 25 -17.10 32.82 13.84
CA PHE A 25 -17.31 32.42 15.23
C PHE A 25 -17.14 33.61 16.18
N ALA A 26 -16.00 34.30 16.11
CA ALA A 26 -15.66 35.45 16.93
C ALA A 26 -16.77 36.51 16.91
N ARG A 27 -17.19 36.92 15.70
CA ARG A 27 -18.26 37.91 15.51
C ARG A 27 -19.62 37.43 16.00
N ALA A 28 -19.94 36.15 15.82
CA ALA A 28 -21.22 35.58 16.24
C ALA A 28 -21.36 35.51 17.76
N VAL A 29 -20.30 35.10 18.47
CA VAL A 29 -20.32 35.07 19.94
C VAL A 29 -20.07 36.45 20.56
N GLY A 30 -19.56 37.39 19.76
CA GLY A 30 -19.20 38.75 20.17
C GLY A 30 -17.90 38.77 20.96
N MET A 31 -16.95 37.88 20.68
CA MET A 31 -15.66 37.77 21.37
C MET A 31 -14.53 37.72 20.35
N THR A 32 -13.30 37.68 20.83
CA THR A 32 -12.13 37.53 19.96
C THR A 32 -11.84 36.07 19.68
N ALA A 33 -11.09 35.80 18.61
CA ALA A 33 -10.50 34.48 18.41
C ALA A 33 -9.14 34.54 17.71
N VAL A 34 -8.30 33.53 17.94
CA VAL A 34 -7.08 33.26 17.19
C VAL A 34 -6.79 31.76 17.24
N THR A 35 -6.31 31.20 16.13
CA THR A 35 -5.77 29.85 16.10
C THR A 35 -4.25 29.91 16.24
N VAL A 36 -3.74 29.06 17.12
CA VAL A 36 -2.32 28.88 17.43
C VAL A 36 -1.87 27.44 17.14
N ASP A 37 -0.58 27.26 16.88
CA ASP A 37 0.05 25.94 16.85
C ASP A 37 0.16 25.33 18.27
N ALA A 38 0.75 24.14 18.36
CA ALA A 38 0.94 23.43 19.63
C ALA A 38 1.81 24.19 20.64
N ASP A 39 2.62 25.16 20.20
CA ASP A 39 3.48 25.98 21.04
C ASP A 39 2.82 27.31 21.44
N GLY A 40 1.57 27.55 21.05
CA GLY A 40 0.85 28.78 21.36
C GLY A 40 1.17 29.93 20.41
N LYS A 41 1.90 29.68 19.32
CA LYS A 41 2.21 30.72 18.33
C LYS A 41 1.05 30.88 17.34
N PRO A 42 0.59 32.11 17.06
CA PRO A 42 -0.47 32.35 16.08
C PRO A 42 -0.14 31.82 14.68
N ILE A 43 -1.05 31.04 14.11
CA ILE A 43 -0.99 30.54 12.73
C ILE A 43 -2.11 31.12 11.85
N THR A 44 -3.03 31.87 12.46
CA THR A 44 -4.07 32.66 11.80
C THR A 44 -3.94 34.12 12.22
N ARG A 45 -4.57 35.02 11.48
CA ARG A 45 -4.69 36.41 11.89
C ARG A 45 -5.70 36.52 13.04
N PRO A 46 -5.37 37.24 14.12
CA PRO A 46 -6.30 37.54 15.21
C PRO A 46 -7.59 38.23 14.73
N THR A 47 -8.76 37.80 15.22
CA THR A 47 -10.07 38.38 14.86
C THR A 47 -10.62 39.25 16.00
N ASP A 48 -10.87 40.53 15.70
CA ASP A 48 -11.54 41.51 16.58
C ASP A 48 -10.84 41.71 17.94
N TRP A 49 -9.52 41.56 17.95
CA TRP A 49 -8.72 41.72 19.16
C TRP A 49 -8.75 43.13 19.73
N SER A 50 -8.74 43.21 21.07
CA SER A 50 -8.80 44.49 21.77
C SER A 50 -7.49 45.27 21.69
N ASP A 51 -7.61 46.60 21.72
CA ASP A 51 -6.44 47.50 21.83
C ASP A 51 -5.62 47.20 23.09
N PHE A 52 -6.28 46.82 24.20
CA PHE A 52 -5.63 46.39 25.43
C PHE A 52 -4.64 45.25 25.19
N CYS A 53 -5.07 44.20 24.48
CA CYS A 53 -4.23 43.05 24.19
C CYS A 53 -3.17 43.38 23.12
N MET A 54 -3.56 44.02 22.01
CA MET A 54 -2.66 44.21 20.87
C MET A 54 -1.70 45.39 21.02
N LYS A 55 -2.22 46.58 21.32
CA LYS A 55 -1.42 47.81 21.34
C LYS A 55 -0.64 47.99 22.64
N TYR A 56 -1.12 47.42 23.73
CA TYR A 56 -0.55 47.69 25.05
C TYR A 56 0.07 46.47 25.72
N THR A 57 -0.57 45.29 25.67
CA THR A 57 -0.04 44.10 26.33
C THR A 57 1.01 43.39 25.47
N ARG A 58 0.65 42.97 24.25
CA ARG A 58 1.53 42.22 23.33
C ARG A 58 2.56 43.07 22.61
N ASP A 59 2.39 44.38 22.55
CA ASP A 59 3.42 45.29 22.00
C ASP A 59 4.65 45.39 22.92
N SER A 60 4.47 45.11 24.23
CA SER A 60 5.58 45.00 25.16
C SER A 60 6.27 43.63 25.06
N ARG A 61 7.61 43.61 25.17
CA ARG A 61 8.40 42.37 25.10
C ARG A 61 7.96 41.34 26.16
N GLU A 62 7.81 41.78 27.42
CA GLU A 62 7.45 40.89 28.52
C GLU A 62 5.96 40.49 28.48
N GLY A 63 5.07 41.40 28.08
CA GLY A 63 3.67 41.08 27.90
C GLY A 63 3.43 40.08 26.77
N CYS A 64 4.12 40.22 25.63
CA CYS A 64 4.07 39.26 24.53
C CYS A 64 4.50 37.85 24.96
N ARG A 65 5.66 37.75 25.63
CA ARG A 65 6.18 36.48 26.16
C ARG A 65 5.19 35.81 27.12
N ARG A 66 4.58 36.57 28.04
CA ARG A 66 3.56 36.04 28.97
C ARG A 66 2.27 35.66 28.26
N CYS A 67 1.88 36.39 27.22
CA CYS A 67 0.72 36.08 26.39
C CYS A 67 0.88 34.73 25.68
N GLU A 68 1.98 34.51 24.98
CA GLU A 68 2.24 33.25 24.26
C GLU A 68 2.29 32.04 25.22
N GLU A 69 2.92 32.20 26.40
CA GLU A 69 2.93 31.18 27.45
C GLU A 69 1.52 30.89 28.01
N CYS A 70 0.69 31.93 28.15
CA CYS A 70 -0.68 31.78 28.61
C CYS A 70 -1.56 31.08 27.57
N ASP A 71 -1.41 31.45 26.30
CA ASP A 71 -2.04 30.81 25.14
C ASP A 71 -1.71 29.31 25.08
N LYS A 72 -0.41 28.98 25.20
CA LYS A 72 0.10 27.61 25.25
C LYS A 72 -0.53 26.83 26.40
N ARG A 73 -0.47 27.36 27.62
CA ARG A 73 -1.03 26.71 28.82
C ARG A 73 -2.53 26.50 28.72
N GLY A 74 -3.26 27.47 28.17
CA GLY A 74 -4.69 27.40 27.91
C GLY A 74 -5.03 26.22 27.00
N GLY A 75 -4.31 26.11 25.87
CA GLY A 75 -4.42 25.00 24.93
C GLY A 75 -4.06 23.64 25.53
N GLU A 76 -2.89 23.52 26.17
CA GLU A 76 -2.41 22.28 26.79
C GLU A 76 -3.36 21.77 27.89
N THR A 77 -3.90 22.68 28.70
CA THR A 77 -4.88 22.32 29.74
C THR A 77 -6.14 21.75 29.12
N ALA A 78 -6.61 22.38 28.05
CA ALA A 78 -7.81 21.94 27.35
C ALA A 78 -7.59 20.58 26.67
N ALA A 79 -6.43 20.37 26.03
CA ALA A 79 -6.05 19.09 25.44
C ALA A 79 -5.94 17.97 26.48
N ARG A 80 -5.24 18.21 27.59
CA ARG A 80 -5.06 17.23 28.67
C ARG A 80 -6.38 16.81 29.32
N THR A 81 -7.31 17.74 29.48
CA THR A 81 -8.61 17.47 30.10
C THR A 81 -9.65 16.94 29.12
N GLY A 82 -9.40 17.03 27.82
CA GLY A 82 -10.36 16.66 26.77
C GLY A 82 -11.60 17.55 26.74
N ARG A 83 -11.51 18.77 27.27
CA ARG A 83 -12.61 19.75 27.41
C ARG A 83 -12.05 21.16 27.17
N PRO A 84 -12.85 22.15 26.77
CA PRO A 84 -12.37 23.52 26.68
C PRO A 84 -11.87 24.03 28.04
N SER A 85 -10.84 24.86 28.02
CA SER A 85 -10.30 25.50 29.22
C SER A 85 -10.74 26.95 29.25
N VAL A 86 -11.48 27.37 30.28
CA VAL A 86 -11.79 28.78 30.56
C VAL A 86 -10.91 29.24 31.71
N TYR A 87 -10.16 30.32 31.53
CA TYR A 87 -9.12 30.74 32.49
C TYR A 87 -8.95 32.26 32.54
N GLU A 88 -8.43 32.76 33.66
CA GLU A 88 -7.95 34.15 33.75
C GLU A 88 -6.55 34.20 33.14
N CYS A 89 -6.35 35.07 32.17
CA CYS A 89 -5.05 35.29 31.55
C CYS A 89 -4.13 36.06 32.51
N HIS A 90 -2.83 36.06 32.22
CA HIS A 90 -1.83 36.70 33.07
C HIS A 90 -2.04 38.22 33.24
N ALA A 91 -2.82 38.87 32.37
CA ALA A 91 -3.14 40.29 32.41
C ALA A 91 -4.50 40.57 33.08
N GLY A 92 -5.24 39.55 33.53
CA GLY A 92 -6.50 39.69 34.28
C GLY A 92 -7.78 39.71 33.45
N LEU A 93 -7.71 39.42 32.14
CA LEU A 93 -8.90 39.14 31.33
C LEU A 93 -9.24 37.65 31.39
N MET A 94 -10.48 37.31 31.05
CA MET A 94 -10.92 35.93 30.90
C MET A 94 -10.80 35.50 29.44
N ASP A 95 -10.09 34.39 29.25
CA ASP A 95 -9.88 33.74 27.97
C ASP A 95 -10.38 32.29 28.03
N PHE A 96 -10.48 31.68 26.87
CA PHE A 96 -10.73 30.26 26.74
C PHE A 96 -9.95 29.65 25.57
N GLY A 97 -9.68 28.35 25.68
CA GLY A 97 -9.00 27.57 24.66
C GLY A 97 -9.75 26.28 24.34
N ALA A 98 -9.97 26.05 23.05
CA ALA A 98 -10.45 24.81 22.48
C ALA A 98 -9.28 24.11 21.77
N PRO A 99 -8.89 22.89 22.18
CA PRO A 99 -7.76 22.20 21.57
C PRO A 99 -8.18 21.63 20.20
N ILE A 100 -7.25 21.68 19.25
CA ILE A 100 -7.36 20.96 17.97
C ILE A 100 -6.65 19.63 18.18
N LEU A 101 -7.43 18.55 18.30
CA LEU A 101 -6.95 17.21 18.61
C LEU A 101 -6.97 16.32 17.37
N LEU A 102 -5.89 15.60 17.15
CA LEU A 102 -5.74 14.57 16.13
C LEU A 102 -5.43 13.23 16.82
N ASN A 103 -6.40 12.32 16.85
CA ASN A 103 -6.29 11.03 17.56
C ASN A 103 -5.77 11.16 19.01
N GLY A 104 -6.27 12.17 19.74
CA GLY A 104 -5.87 12.46 21.12
C GLY A 104 -4.59 13.28 21.29
N LYS A 105 -3.82 13.53 20.22
CA LYS A 105 -2.66 14.43 20.24
C LYS A 105 -3.08 15.84 19.87
N GLN A 106 -2.64 16.84 20.64
CA GLN A 106 -2.85 18.24 20.30
C GLN A 106 -1.92 18.66 19.17
N ILE A 107 -2.48 19.25 18.11
CA ILE A 107 -1.71 19.84 17.00
C ILE A 107 -1.80 21.37 16.97
N GLY A 108 -2.74 21.95 17.73
CA GLY A 108 -2.94 23.38 17.89
C GLY A 108 -4.11 23.68 18.82
N SER A 109 -4.49 24.94 18.92
CA SER A 109 -5.68 25.38 19.67
C SER A 109 -6.35 26.56 19.01
N ILE A 110 -7.66 26.66 19.13
CA ILE A 110 -8.39 27.90 18.86
C ILE A 110 -8.67 28.56 20.21
N LEU A 111 -8.15 29.77 20.37
CA LEU A 111 -8.27 30.58 21.57
C LEU A 111 -9.31 31.67 21.31
N GLY A 112 -10.00 32.10 22.36
CA GLY A 112 -10.91 33.22 22.32
C GLY A 112 -11.11 33.87 23.68
N GLY A 113 -11.88 34.94 23.73
CA GLY A 113 -12.15 35.67 24.98
C GLY A 113 -11.78 37.14 24.86
N GLN A 114 -10.79 37.57 25.65
CA GLN A 114 -10.44 38.96 25.94
C GLN A 114 -11.61 39.76 26.49
N VAL A 115 -12.23 39.20 27.53
CA VAL A 115 -13.41 39.80 28.17
C VAL A 115 -13.23 39.83 29.68
N LEU A 116 -14.00 40.67 30.34
CA LEU A 116 -14.11 40.69 31.79
C LEU A 116 -15.37 39.92 32.21
N THR A 117 -15.38 39.34 33.40
CA THR A 117 -16.61 38.75 33.98
C THR A 117 -17.23 39.60 35.09
N ALA A 118 -16.50 40.64 35.52
CA ALA A 118 -16.91 41.63 36.49
C ALA A 118 -16.21 42.97 36.18
N PRO A 119 -16.66 44.11 36.74
CA PRO A 119 -15.97 45.38 36.60
C PRO A 119 -14.48 45.28 37.02
N PRO A 120 -13.54 45.90 36.27
CA PRO A 120 -12.11 45.73 36.49
C PRO A 120 -11.63 46.49 37.74
N ASP A 121 -10.71 45.88 38.49
CA ASP A 121 -9.92 46.59 39.50
C ASP A 121 -8.81 47.39 38.81
N GLU A 122 -9.07 48.68 38.56
CA GLU A 122 -8.14 49.55 37.84
C GLU A 122 -6.76 49.64 38.49
N GLU A 123 -6.65 49.50 39.82
CA GLU A 123 -5.36 49.56 40.50
C GLU A 123 -4.51 48.33 40.18
N LYS A 124 -5.12 47.13 40.13
CA LYS A 124 -4.47 45.90 39.66
C LYS A 124 -3.92 46.07 38.24
N PHE A 125 -4.70 46.65 37.33
CA PHE A 125 -4.25 46.88 35.95
C PHE A 125 -3.15 47.96 35.86
N ARG A 126 -3.19 49.04 36.66
CA ARG A 126 -2.09 50.03 36.73
C ARG A 126 -0.80 49.40 37.21
N ASN A 127 -0.87 48.57 38.25
CA ASN A 127 0.30 47.88 38.79
C ASN A 127 0.91 46.94 37.74
N TYR A 128 0.06 46.16 37.08
CA TYR A 128 0.50 45.26 36.01
C TYR A 128 1.14 46.01 34.83
N ALA A 129 0.57 47.14 34.40
CA ALA A 129 1.15 47.98 33.34
C ALA A 129 2.60 48.41 33.65
N ARG A 130 2.89 48.75 34.91
CA ARG A 130 4.26 49.10 35.34
C ARG A 130 5.21 47.90 35.24
N GLU A 131 4.75 46.70 35.56
CA GLU A 131 5.57 45.47 35.46
C GLU A 131 6.02 45.19 34.03
N ILE A 132 5.14 45.43 33.05
CA ILE A 132 5.43 45.21 31.62
C ILE A 132 5.99 46.45 30.91
N ASN A 133 6.28 47.52 31.66
CA ASN A 133 6.83 48.79 31.18
C ASN A 133 5.93 49.49 30.14
N VAL A 134 4.64 49.61 30.44
CA VAL A 134 3.61 50.26 29.61
C VAL A 134 2.97 51.41 30.41
N ASP A 135 2.53 52.47 29.72
CA ASP A 135 1.85 53.62 30.31
C ASP A 135 0.59 53.18 31.09
N PRO A 136 0.57 53.32 32.44
CA PRO A 136 -0.52 52.80 33.26
C PRO A 136 -1.89 53.43 32.98
N GLU A 137 -1.95 54.71 32.64
CA GLU A 137 -3.23 55.39 32.41
C GLU A 137 -3.81 55.01 31.05
N LYS A 138 -2.97 54.91 30.01
CA LYS A 138 -3.40 54.37 28.72
C LYS A 138 -3.82 52.91 28.81
N TYR A 139 -3.14 52.13 29.66
CA TYR A 139 -3.49 50.72 29.91
C TYR A 139 -4.89 50.60 30.51
N VAL A 140 -5.19 51.36 31.57
CA VAL A 140 -6.52 51.38 32.20
C VAL A 140 -7.60 51.91 31.25
N GLU A 141 -7.31 52.94 30.46
CA GLU A 141 -8.26 53.43 29.45
C GLU A 141 -8.62 52.33 28.43
N ALA A 142 -7.66 51.50 28.05
CA ALA A 142 -7.90 50.35 27.19
C ALA A 142 -8.73 49.26 27.89
N VAL A 143 -8.49 48.99 29.18
CA VAL A 143 -9.29 48.04 29.98
C VAL A 143 -10.76 48.48 30.05
N ARG A 144 -11.03 49.78 30.21
CA ARG A 144 -12.42 50.30 30.27
C ARG A 144 -13.23 50.04 28.99
N LYS A 145 -12.55 49.79 27.86
CA LYS A 145 -13.18 49.46 26.57
C LYS A 145 -13.43 47.95 26.43
N ILE A 146 -12.95 47.12 27.36
CA ILE A 146 -13.18 45.68 27.36
C ILE A 146 -14.61 45.37 27.78
N GLN A 147 -15.25 44.51 27.01
CA GLN A 147 -16.60 44.05 27.29
C GLN A 147 -16.66 43.20 28.56
N ILE A 148 -17.76 43.35 29.31
CA ILE A 148 -18.08 42.51 30.46
C ILE A 148 -19.11 41.47 30.04
N VAL A 149 -18.77 40.19 30.16
CA VAL A 149 -19.58 39.05 29.76
C VAL A 149 -19.75 38.08 30.93
N PRO A 150 -20.98 37.59 31.21
CA PRO A 150 -21.18 36.59 32.25
C PRO A 150 -20.36 35.33 32.00
N LYS A 151 -19.75 34.76 33.05
CA LYS A 151 -18.91 33.56 32.96
C LYS A 151 -19.60 32.39 32.23
N ALA A 152 -20.89 32.18 32.47
CA ALA A 152 -21.67 31.14 31.79
C ALA A 152 -21.70 31.29 30.26
N ARG A 153 -21.67 32.53 29.73
CA ARG A 153 -21.62 32.77 28.28
C ARG A 153 -20.22 32.49 27.70
N LEU A 154 -19.15 32.68 28.48
CA LEU A 154 -17.80 32.25 28.07
C LEU A 154 -17.73 30.72 28.00
N GLU A 155 -18.23 30.04 29.03
CA GLU A 155 -18.24 28.57 29.09
C GLU A 155 -19.01 27.99 27.89
N GLN A 156 -20.20 28.54 27.58
CA GLN A 156 -20.98 28.14 26.40
C GLN A 156 -20.27 28.42 25.07
N ALA A 157 -19.60 29.57 24.94
CA ALA A 157 -18.82 29.89 23.73
C ALA A 157 -17.63 28.92 23.57
N ALA A 158 -16.95 28.60 24.67
CA ALA A 158 -15.84 27.67 24.70
C ALA A 158 -16.27 26.23 24.34
N ASP A 159 -17.41 25.77 24.88
CA ASP A 159 -18.01 24.48 24.55
C ASP A 159 -18.40 24.40 23.07
N CYS A 160 -19.02 25.45 22.53
CA CYS A 160 -19.37 25.52 21.12
C CYS A 160 -18.12 25.43 20.24
N LEU A 161 -17.10 26.24 20.54
CA LEU A 161 -15.84 26.23 19.79
C LEU A 161 -15.15 24.88 19.86
N PHE A 162 -15.16 24.23 21.03
CA PHE A 162 -14.57 22.91 21.21
C PHE A 162 -15.24 21.84 20.36
N LEU A 163 -16.58 21.80 20.33
CA LEU A 163 -17.33 20.85 19.50
C LEU A 163 -17.04 21.06 18.02
N MET A 164 -16.98 22.32 17.57
CA MET A 164 -16.67 22.67 16.18
C MET A 164 -15.22 22.31 15.84
N ALA A 165 -14.25 22.70 16.66
CA ALA A 165 -12.83 22.40 16.45
C ALA A 165 -12.58 20.88 16.40
N THR A 166 -13.22 20.12 17.30
CA THR A 166 -13.14 18.64 17.31
C THR A 166 -13.72 18.05 16.04
N THR A 167 -14.91 18.51 15.62
CA THR A 167 -15.57 18.01 14.40
C THR A 167 -14.74 18.31 13.15
N LEU A 168 -14.25 19.54 13.01
CA LEU A 168 -13.43 19.94 11.87
C LEU A 168 -12.09 19.20 11.84
N SER A 169 -11.44 19.01 13.01
CA SER A 169 -10.20 18.24 13.10
C SER A 169 -10.40 16.78 12.68
N ASN A 170 -11.52 16.16 13.08
CA ASN A 170 -11.86 14.81 12.67
C ASN A 170 -12.12 14.71 11.15
N ILE A 171 -12.80 15.70 10.56
CA ILE A 171 -13.03 15.75 9.10
C ILE A 171 -11.69 15.88 8.36
N GLY A 172 -10.86 16.86 8.72
CA GLY A 172 -9.55 17.03 8.09
C GLY A 172 -8.64 15.82 8.26
N TYR A 173 -8.71 15.14 9.41
CA TYR A 173 -7.98 13.89 9.63
C TYR A 173 -8.45 12.77 8.70
N MET A 174 -9.77 12.65 8.51
CA MET A 174 -10.33 11.69 7.57
C MET A 174 -9.90 11.99 6.13
N GLU A 175 -9.89 13.26 5.72
CA GLU A 175 -9.37 13.67 4.40
C GLU A 175 -7.89 13.31 4.23
N TYR A 176 -7.06 13.61 5.22
CA TYR A 176 -5.65 13.26 5.22
C TYR A 176 -5.48 11.75 5.02
N ARG A 177 -6.18 10.95 5.83
CA ARG A 177 -6.14 9.49 5.74
C ARG A 177 -6.62 8.95 4.40
N LEU A 178 -7.68 9.54 3.83
CA LEU A 178 -8.19 9.15 2.51
C LEU A 178 -7.13 9.38 1.42
N LYS A 179 -6.42 10.51 1.47
CA LYS A 179 -5.32 10.82 0.54
C LYS A 179 -4.16 9.85 0.68
N THR A 180 -3.71 9.59 1.91
CA THR A 180 -2.63 8.62 2.15
C THR A 180 -3.02 7.22 1.68
N LEU A 181 -4.25 6.79 2.00
CA LEU A 181 -4.76 5.48 1.57
C LEU A 181 -4.84 5.36 0.05
N ALA A 182 -5.35 6.40 -0.64
CA ALA A 182 -5.42 6.42 -2.09
C ALA A 182 -4.03 6.35 -2.74
N SER A 183 -3.04 7.05 -2.18
CA SER A 183 -1.64 6.96 -2.63
C SER A 183 -1.11 5.54 -2.47
N SER A 184 -1.31 4.92 -1.30
CA SER A 184 -0.87 3.54 -1.06
C SER A 184 -1.55 2.53 -1.99
N ILE A 185 -2.83 2.73 -2.34
CA ILE A 185 -3.52 1.90 -3.33
C ILE A 185 -2.87 2.06 -4.71
N ASN A 186 -2.59 3.30 -5.13
CA ASN A 186 -1.97 3.54 -6.43
C ASN A 186 -0.57 2.92 -6.54
N ASP A 187 0.23 3.00 -5.46
CA ASP A 187 1.54 2.34 -5.40
C ASP A 187 1.39 0.81 -5.51
N ALA A 188 0.42 0.22 -4.80
CA ALA A 188 0.12 -1.21 -4.89
C ALA A 188 -0.33 -1.61 -6.31
N VAL A 189 -1.16 -0.79 -6.97
CA VAL A 189 -1.59 -1.01 -8.36
C VAL A 189 -0.40 -1.02 -9.31
N LEU A 190 0.55 -0.10 -9.17
CA LEU A 190 1.76 -0.06 -10.00
C LEU A 190 2.61 -1.33 -9.80
N HIS A 191 2.82 -1.75 -8.56
CA HIS A 191 3.56 -2.97 -8.25
C HIS A 191 2.87 -4.22 -8.81
N CYS A 192 1.55 -4.34 -8.65
CA CYS A 192 0.78 -5.45 -9.20
C CYS A 192 0.79 -5.45 -10.74
N SER A 193 0.70 -4.28 -11.38
CA SER A 193 0.73 -4.18 -12.85
C SER A 193 2.07 -4.68 -13.41
N ALA A 194 3.19 -4.28 -12.80
CA ALA A 194 4.52 -4.77 -13.19
C ALA A 194 4.64 -6.29 -13.03
N ALA A 195 4.14 -6.85 -11.93
CA ALA A 195 4.13 -8.29 -11.72
C ALA A 195 3.24 -9.03 -12.74
N MET A 196 2.13 -8.45 -13.18
CA MET A 196 1.27 -9.02 -14.22
C MET A 196 1.94 -9.03 -15.59
N GLU A 197 2.69 -7.97 -15.94
CA GLU A 197 3.48 -7.93 -17.17
C GLU A 197 4.57 -9.02 -17.17
N GLU A 198 5.27 -9.21 -16.05
CA GLU A 198 6.27 -10.27 -15.90
C GLU A 198 5.64 -11.67 -16.01
N LEU A 199 4.48 -11.88 -15.36
CA LEU A 199 3.73 -13.14 -15.47
C LEU A 199 3.26 -13.41 -16.90
N ALA A 200 2.84 -12.38 -17.64
CA ALA A 200 2.44 -12.51 -19.05
C ALA A 200 3.62 -12.90 -19.94
N ALA A 201 4.79 -12.28 -19.72
CA ALA A 201 6.02 -12.64 -20.42
C ALA A 201 6.42 -14.09 -20.13
N SER A 202 6.41 -14.49 -18.85
CA SER A 202 6.73 -15.85 -18.43
C SER A 202 5.75 -16.88 -19.02
N ALA A 203 4.45 -16.59 -19.07
CA ALA A 203 3.45 -17.45 -19.69
C ALA A 203 3.74 -17.68 -21.19
N ASN A 204 4.13 -16.64 -21.91
CA ASN A 204 4.53 -16.76 -23.32
C ASN A 204 5.80 -17.62 -23.49
N ASP A 205 6.82 -17.41 -22.64
CA ASP A 205 8.04 -18.21 -22.68
C ASP A 205 7.78 -19.69 -22.41
N VAL A 206 6.91 -20.02 -21.44
CA VAL A 206 6.50 -21.40 -21.17
C VAL A 206 5.77 -22.00 -22.37
N ASN A 207 4.88 -21.25 -23.01
CA ASN A 207 4.16 -21.72 -24.20
C ASN A 207 5.10 -22.01 -25.37
N ASP A 208 6.09 -21.15 -25.60
CA ASP A 208 7.07 -21.35 -26.67
C ASP A 208 8.03 -22.50 -26.37
N ASN A 209 8.45 -22.66 -25.12
CA ASN A 209 9.19 -23.85 -24.67
C ASN A 209 8.37 -25.13 -24.86
N GLN A 210 7.05 -25.09 -24.60
CA GLN A 210 6.17 -26.22 -24.79
C GLN A 210 6.04 -26.61 -26.28
N LYS A 211 5.96 -25.63 -27.19
CA LYS A 211 6.00 -25.89 -28.63
C LYS A 211 7.32 -26.53 -29.05
N GLY A 212 8.44 -26.01 -28.56
CA GLY A 212 9.77 -26.59 -28.83
C GLY A 212 9.90 -28.02 -28.32
N LEU A 213 9.42 -28.28 -27.11
CA LEU A 213 9.40 -29.62 -26.52
C LEU A 213 8.57 -30.60 -27.37
N ASN A 214 7.40 -30.19 -27.85
CA ASN A 214 6.57 -31.04 -28.72
C ASN A 214 7.27 -31.41 -30.04
N VAL A 215 8.05 -30.49 -30.62
CA VAL A 215 8.86 -30.78 -31.82
C VAL A 215 9.92 -31.85 -31.53
N GLU A 216 10.63 -31.72 -30.41
CA GLU A 216 11.66 -32.70 -30.03
C GLU A 216 11.06 -34.06 -29.68
N ILE A 217 9.89 -34.09 -29.03
CA ILE A 217 9.17 -35.34 -28.77
C ILE A 217 8.76 -36.03 -30.07
N GLN A 218 8.29 -35.27 -31.06
CA GLN A 218 7.96 -35.83 -32.38
C GLN A 218 9.20 -36.41 -33.07
N ASN A 219 10.34 -35.73 -32.99
CA ASN A 219 11.61 -36.24 -33.52
C ASN A 219 12.00 -37.59 -32.86
N VAL A 220 11.85 -37.70 -31.53
CA VAL A 220 12.11 -38.96 -30.81
C VAL A 220 11.15 -40.06 -31.24
N SER A 221 9.86 -39.73 -31.41
CA SER A 221 8.85 -40.67 -31.91
C SER A 221 9.21 -41.20 -33.29
N ASP A 222 9.61 -40.33 -34.21
CA ASP A 222 9.99 -40.68 -35.57
C ASP A 222 11.25 -41.58 -35.61
N ILE A 223 12.25 -41.26 -34.77
CA ILE A 223 13.46 -42.09 -34.65
C ILE A 223 13.12 -43.47 -34.06
N SER A 224 12.28 -43.51 -33.03
CA SER A 224 11.79 -44.75 -32.42
C SER A 224 11.05 -45.63 -33.44
N GLY A 225 10.21 -45.03 -34.29
CA GLY A 225 9.54 -45.71 -35.40
C GLY A 225 10.53 -46.33 -36.40
N LYS A 226 11.59 -45.59 -36.76
CA LYS A 226 12.66 -46.11 -37.64
C LYS A 226 13.43 -47.27 -36.99
N ILE A 227 13.70 -47.21 -35.68
CA ILE A 227 14.34 -48.31 -34.95
C ILE A 227 13.47 -49.58 -35.03
N ASN A 228 12.15 -49.45 -34.84
CA ASN A 228 11.20 -50.56 -34.97
C ASN A 228 11.20 -51.18 -36.38
N GLU A 229 11.35 -50.38 -37.43
CA GLU A 229 11.49 -50.88 -38.79
C GLU A 229 12.77 -51.71 -38.97
N PHE A 230 13.91 -51.19 -38.48
CA PHE A 230 15.19 -51.89 -38.53
C PHE A 230 15.20 -53.17 -37.69
N THR A 231 14.63 -53.16 -36.49
CA THR A 231 14.54 -54.36 -35.64
C THR A 231 13.70 -55.45 -36.31
N SER A 232 12.60 -55.08 -36.97
CA SER A 232 11.80 -56.02 -37.77
C SER A 232 12.62 -56.66 -38.89
N LEU A 233 13.39 -55.87 -39.63
CA LEU A 233 14.26 -56.39 -40.70
C LEU A 233 15.34 -57.33 -40.14
N ILE A 234 15.98 -56.98 -39.02
CA ILE A 234 17.01 -57.83 -38.40
C ILE A 234 16.37 -59.13 -37.89
N ARG A 235 15.16 -59.09 -37.34
CA ARG A 235 14.40 -60.30 -36.93
C ARG A 235 14.20 -61.25 -38.11
N ASP A 236 13.84 -60.71 -39.27
CA ASP A 236 13.65 -61.50 -40.49
C ASP A 236 14.97 -62.09 -41.01
N ILE A 237 16.06 -61.30 -40.99
CA ILE A 237 17.41 -61.78 -41.35
C ILE A 237 17.86 -62.89 -40.40
N ALA A 238 17.67 -62.72 -39.09
CA ALA A 238 18.01 -63.75 -38.10
C ALA A 238 17.20 -65.03 -38.35
N LYS A 239 15.91 -64.93 -38.65
CA LYS A 239 15.05 -66.07 -39.01
C LYS A 239 15.53 -66.79 -40.27
N GLN A 240 15.89 -66.05 -41.33
CA GLN A 240 16.43 -66.63 -42.56
C GLN A 240 17.80 -67.29 -42.33
N THR A 241 18.67 -66.64 -41.57
CA THR A 241 20.01 -67.16 -41.21
C THR A 241 19.89 -68.45 -40.40
N ARG A 242 18.92 -68.52 -39.49
CA ARG A 242 18.63 -69.74 -38.72
C ARG A 242 18.20 -70.89 -39.62
N LEU A 243 17.35 -70.62 -40.61
CA LEU A 243 16.91 -71.61 -41.60
C LEU A 243 18.07 -72.07 -42.51
N LEU A 244 18.93 -71.15 -42.94
CA LEU A 244 20.12 -71.48 -43.73
C LEU A 244 21.11 -72.34 -42.95
N GLY A 245 21.40 -71.98 -41.69
CA GLY A 245 22.24 -72.77 -40.79
C GLY A 245 21.66 -74.16 -40.52
N LEU A 246 20.34 -74.27 -40.37
CA LEU A 246 19.66 -75.56 -40.20
C LEU A 246 19.81 -76.44 -41.47
N ASN A 247 19.55 -75.89 -42.65
CA ASN A 247 19.71 -76.60 -43.91
C ASN A 247 21.16 -77.06 -44.14
N ALA A 248 22.13 -76.20 -43.81
CA ALA A 248 23.56 -76.54 -43.90
C ALA A 248 23.96 -77.64 -42.89
N SER A 249 23.39 -77.61 -41.67
CA SER A 249 23.61 -78.66 -40.66
C SER A 249 23.05 -80.01 -41.11
N ILE A 250 21.88 -80.04 -41.75
CA ILE A 250 21.28 -81.25 -42.34
C ILE A 250 22.19 -81.82 -43.45
N GLU A 251 22.67 -80.98 -44.36
CA GLU A 251 23.50 -81.44 -45.48
C GLU A 251 24.90 -81.88 -45.00
N ALA A 252 25.45 -81.23 -43.97
CA ALA A 252 26.68 -81.64 -43.30
C ALA A 252 26.54 -83.02 -42.64
N ALA A 253 25.41 -83.31 -41.98
CA ALA A 253 25.11 -84.63 -41.44
C ALA A 253 24.98 -85.69 -42.55
N ARG A 254 24.42 -85.31 -43.70
CA ARG A 254 24.24 -86.18 -44.88
C ARG A 254 25.57 -86.56 -45.55
N ALA A 255 26.57 -85.67 -45.49
CA ALA A 255 27.93 -85.92 -45.99
C ALA A 255 28.79 -86.80 -45.05
N GLY A 256 28.27 -87.22 -43.90
CA GLY A 256 28.95 -88.12 -42.97
C GLY A 256 30.26 -87.54 -42.43
N THR A 257 31.35 -88.30 -42.49
CA THR A 257 32.66 -87.87 -41.94
C THR A 257 33.27 -86.69 -42.69
N ALA A 258 32.96 -86.51 -43.99
CA ALA A 258 33.43 -85.38 -44.78
C ALA A 258 32.75 -84.05 -44.41
N GLY A 259 31.56 -84.10 -43.81
CA GLY A 259 30.77 -82.93 -43.39
C GLY A 259 30.99 -82.49 -41.94
N ALA A 260 31.78 -83.22 -41.14
CA ALA A 260 31.92 -82.99 -39.70
C ALA A 260 32.37 -81.56 -39.34
N GLY A 261 33.30 -80.97 -40.09
CA GLY A 261 33.73 -79.58 -39.90
C GLY A 261 32.65 -78.55 -40.26
N PHE A 262 31.88 -78.81 -41.32
CA PHE A 262 30.75 -77.96 -41.73
C PHE A 262 29.58 -78.02 -40.74
N ALA A 263 29.36 -79.15 -40.07
CA ALA A 263 28.33 -79.31 -39.06
C ALA A 263 28.57 -78.36 -37.87
N VAL A 264 29.82 -78.27 -37.38
CA VAL A 264 30.20 -77.37 -36.28
C VAL A 264 29.95 -75.90 -36.65
N VAL A 265 30.36 -75.49 -37.86
CA VAL A 265 30.14 -74.12 -38.34
C VAL A 265 28.64 -73.80 -38.47
N SER A 266 27.85 -74.75 -38.98
CA SER A 266 26.40 -74.57 -39.17
C SER A 266 25.64 -74.45 -37.84
N GLU A 267 26.05 -75.22 -36.82
CA GLU A 267 25.50 -75.11 -35.48
C GLU A 267 25.82 -73.76 -34.85
N GLU A 268 27.03 -73.25 -35.04
CA GLU A 268 27.44 -71.95 -34.52
C GLU A 268 26.73 -70.78 -35.21
N ILE A 269 26.49 -70.87 -36.54
CA ILE A 269 25.62 -69.93 -37.27
C ILE A 269 24.20 -69.95 -36.68
N GLY A 270 23.69 -71.13 -36.34
CA GLY A 270 22.39 -71.29 -35.71
C GLY A 270 22.29 -70.59 -34.35
N LYS A 271 23.28 -70.76 -33.48
CA LYS A 271 23.34 -70.06 -32.19
C LYS A 271 23.46 -68.54 -32.36
N LEU A 272 24.25 -68.08 -33.34
CA LEU A 272 24.41 -66.66 -33.62
C LEU A 272 23.08 -66.02 -34.09
N ALA A 273 22.32 -66.74 -34.92
CA ALA A 273 21.00 -66.30 -35.36
C ALA A 273 19.99 -66.24 -34.20
N ASP A 274 19.98 -67.23 -33.31
CA ASP A 274 19.13 -67.21 -32.10
C ASP A 274 19.49 -66.05 -31.16
N SER A 275 20.79 -65.82 -30.93
CA SER A 275 21.28 -64.71 -30.11
C SER A 275 20.94 -63.33 -30.73
N SER A 276 21.01 -63.22 -32.06
CA SER A 276 20.59 -62.01 -32.78
C SER A 276 19.09 -61.74 -32.59
N ARG A 277 18.25 -62.79 -32.67
CA ARG A 277 16.81 -62.67 -32.42
C ARG A 277 16.51 -62.23 -30.98
N GLU A 278 17.17 -62.83 -29.98
CA GLU A 278 16.99 -62.44 -28.57
C GLU A 278 17.39 -60.98 -28.34
N THR A 279 18.47 -60.53 -28.98
CA THR A 279 18.92 -59.13 -28.91
C THR A 279 17.90 -58.18 -29.52
N VAL A 280 17.31 -58.54 -30.67
CA VAL A 280 16.26 -57.76 -31.33
C VAL A 280 15.02 -57.65 -30.44
N ASP A 281 14.61 -58.73 -29.78
CA ASP A 281 13.45 -58.72 -28.90
C ASP A 281 13.68 -57.78 -27.69
N LYS A 282 14.91 -57.71 -27.14
CA LYS A 282 15.29 -56.72 -26.11
C LYS A 282 15.28 -55.28 -26.63
N ILE A 283 15.72 -55.03 -27.87
CA ILE A 283 15.66 -53.69 -28.47
C ILE A 283 14.19 -53.27 -28.65
N GLN A 284 13.32 -54.19 -29.07
CA GLN A 284 11.89 -53.93 -29.19
C GLN A 284 11.30 -53.50 -27.85
N GLU A 285 11.60 -54.22 -26.76
CA GLU A 285 11.14 -53.86 -25.40
C GLU A 285 11.57 -52.44 -25.01
N PHE A 286 12.83 -52.05 -25.26
CA PHE A 286 13.29 -50.69 -24.97
C PHE A 286 12.59 -49.63 -25.83
N THR A 287 12.32 -49.95 -27.10
CA THR A 287 11.68 -49.01 -28.04
C THR A 287 10.20 -48.81 -27.70
N ASP A 288 9.51 -49.87 -27.26
CA ASP A 288 8.13 -49.80 -26.77
C ASP A 288 8.04 -48.92 -25.51
N ARG A 289 8.99 -49.08 -24.57
CA ARG A 289 9.08 -48.22 -23.36
C ARG A 289 9.37 -46.75 -23.70
N ILE A 290 10.17 -46.47 -24.73
CA ILE A 290 10.38 -45.11 -25.24
C ILE A 290 9.05 -44.55 -25.78
N GLY A 291 8.28 -45.36 -26.51
CA GLY A 291 6.96 -44.97 -27.02
C GLY A 291 5.97 -44.59 -25.91
N GLU A 292 5.90 -45.39 -24.85
CA GLU A 292 5.08 -45.08 -23.66
C GLU A 292 5.53 -43.78 -23.00
N SER A 293 6.84 -43.59 -22.80
CA SER A 293 7.39 -42.37 -22.19
C SER A 293 7.12 -41.12 -23.05
N VAL A 294 7.15 -41.26 -24.37
CA VAL A 294 6.80 -40.19 -25.32
C VAL A 294 5.33 -39.79 -25.14
N GLN A 295 4.40 -40.76 -25.13
CA GLN A 295 2.97 -40.48 -24.96
C GLN A 295 2.68 -39.79 -23.62
N GLU A 296 3.30 -40.25 -22.53
CA GLU A 296 3.16 -39.62 -21.23
C GLU A 296 3.67 -38.17 -21.22
N THR A 297 4.79 -37.92 -21.92
CA THR A 297 5.38 -36.57 -22.01
C THR A 297 4.49 -35.63 -22.83
N VAL A 298 3.89 -36.12 -23.93
CA VAL A 298 2.90 -35.35 -24.71
C VAL A 298 1.71 -34.95 -23.83
N ALA A 299 1.13 -35.90 -23.10
CA ALA A 299 -0.02 -35.63 -22.24
C ALA A 299 0.28 -34.59 -21.14
N LYS A 300 1.48 -34.66 -20.52
CA LYS A 300 1.94 -33.64 -19.56
C LYS A 300 2.15 -32.28 -20.23
N GLY A 301 2.62 -32.28 -21.47
CA GLY A 301 2.79 -31.08 -22.27
C GLY A 301 1.49 -30.37 -22.62
N GLU A 302 0.47 -31.11 -23.03
CA GLU A 302 -0.88 -30.59 -23.28
C GLU A 302 -1.48 -29.98 -22.00
N ALA A 303 -1.40 -30.71 -20.88
CA ALA A 303 -1.85 -30.18 -19.58
C ALA A 303 -1.12 -28.89 -19.19
N THR A 304 0.18 -28.77 -19.50
CA THR A 304 0.95 -27.54 -19.27
C THR A 304 0.44 -26.40 -20.15
N SER A 305 0.13 -26.65 -21.42
CA SER A 305 -0.43 -25.65 -22.34
C SER A 305 -1.80 -25.14 -21.86
N ASP A 306 -2.66 -26.03 -21.36
CA ASP A 306 -3.95 -25.67 -20.79
C ASP A 306 -3.80 -24.75 -19.56
N ILE A 307 -2.86 -25.08 -18.66
CA ILE A 307 -2.55 -24.26 -17.47
C ILE A 307 -2.08 -22.87 -17.89
N VAL A 308 -1.20 -22.77 -18.89
CA VAL A 308 -0.72 -21.48 -19.41
C VAL A 308 -1.87 -20.66 -20.02
N GLY A 309 -2.81 -21.31 -20.71
CA GLY A 309 -4.02 -20.66 -21.23
C GLY A 309 -4.90 -20.08 -20.11
N GLN A 310 -5.14 -20.86 -19.06
CA GLN A 310 -5.88 -20.40 -17.88
C GLN A 310 -5.16 -19.26 -17.14
N GLN A 311 -3.84 -19.36 -17.00
CA GLN A 311 -3.01 -18.31 -16.39
C GLN A 311 -3.11 -17.01 -17.19
N SER A 312 -3.07 -17.08 -18.52
CA SER A 312 -3.19 -15.90 -19.39
C SER A 312 -4.54 -15.20 -19.24
N ALA A 313 -5.63 -15.96 -19.11
CA ALA A 313 -6.96 -15.42 -18.84
C ALA A 313 -7.01 -14.72 -17.47
N ALA A 314 -6.48 -15.38 -16.42
CA ALA A 314 -6.43 -14.82 -15.07
C ALA A 314 -5.60 -13.52 -15.01
N ILE A 315 -4.49 -13.43 -15.74
CA ILE A 315 -3.69 -12.19 -15.85
C ILE A 315 -4.51 -11.05 -16.45
N SER A 316 -5.28 -11.34 -17.51
CA SER A 316 -6.16 -10.35 -18.14
C SER A 316 -7.25 -9.86 -17.18
N ASP A 317 -7.87 -10.77 -16.42
CA ASP A 317 -8.90 -10.43 -15.44
C ASP A 317 -8.33 -9.53 -14.33
N VAL A 318 -7.16 -9.88 -13.79
CA VAL A 318 -6.49 -9.05 -12.76
C VAL A 318 -6.11 -7.68 -13.32
N ALA A 319 -5.63 -7.58 -14.56
CA ALA A 319 -5.33 -6.29 -15.18
C ALA A 319 -6.57 -5.36 -15.27
N GLN A 320 -7.74 -5.94 -15.54
CA GLN A 320 -9.01 -5.19 -15.54
C GLN A 320 -9.38 -4.73 -14.11
N GLU A 321 -9.22 -5.60 -13.11
CA GLU A 321 -9.47 -5.24 -11.70
C GLU A 321 -8.54 -4.12 -11.22
N LEU A 322 -7.26 -4.14 -11.62
CA LEU A 322 -6.29 -3.10 -11.30
C LEU A 322 -6.69 -1.73 -11.87
N THR A 323 -7.30 -1.71 -13.06
CA THR A 323 -7.82 -0.47 -13.66
C THR A 323 -8.96 0.11 -12.81
N SER A 324 -9.91 -0.73 -12.41
CA SER A 324 -11.01 -0.35 -11.50
C SER A 324 -10.51 0.14 -10.14
N LEU A 325 -9.44 -0.49 -9.62
CA LEU A 325 -8.82 -0.09 -8.37
C LEU A 325 -8.14 1.29 -8.46
N SER A 326 -7.50 1.60 -9.59
CA SER A 326 -6.94 2.93 -9.87
C SER A 326 -8.02 4.01 -9.97
N GLU A 327 -9.16 3.71 -10.60
CA GLU A 327 -10.32 4.60 -10.64
C GLU A 327 -10.87 4.86 -9.24
N THR A 328 -10.99 3.82 -8.42
CA THR A 328 -11.44 3.93 -7.02
C THR A 328 -10.49 4.81 -6.21
N ALA A 329 -9.17 4.63 -6.36
CA ALA A 329 -8.18 5.48 -5.70
C ALA A 329 -8.34 6.95 -6.12
N SER A 330 -8.56 7.21 -7.41
CA SER A 330 -8.81 8.57 -7.93
C SER A 330 -10.09 9.19 -7.35
N GLN A 331 -11.16 8.39 -7.19
CA GLN A 331 -12.38 8.84 -6.54
C GLN A 331 -12.16 9.20 -5.07
N LEU A 332 -11.38 8.41 -4.31
CA LEU A 332 -11.04 8.75 -2.92
C LEU A 332 -10.29 10.09 -2.80
N VAL A 333 -9.36 10.36 -3.73
CA VAL A 333 -8.67 11.67 -3.78
C VAL A 333 -9.65 12.80 -4.08
N SER A 334 -10.59 12.59 -5.01
CA SER A 334 -11.61 13.59 -5.34
C SER A 334 -12.52 13.91 -4.14
N LEU A 335 -12.95 12.88 -3.39
CA LEU A 335 -13.75 13.04 -2.18
C LEU A 335 -13.00 13.84 -1.12
N ALA A 336 -11.72 13.53 -0.90
CA ALA A 336 -10.86 14.24 0.04
C ALA A 336 -10.50 15.69 -0.37
N ASN A 337 -10.81 16.09 -1.60
CA ASN A 337 -10.64 17.47 -2.08
C ASN A 337 -11.96 18.24 -2.17
N SER A 338 -13.09 17.54 -2.36
CA SER A 338 -14.43 18.14 -2.48
C SER A 338 -14.95 18.80 -1.19
N SER A 339 -14.38 18.45 -0.05
CA SER A 339 -14.71 19.03 1.26
C SER A 339 -14.08 20.41 1.52
N LYS A 340 -13.21 20.89 0.61
CA LYS A 340 -12.57 22.21 0.68
C LYS A 340 -13.32 23.32 -0.08
N SER A 341 -14.41 23.02 -0.79
CA SER A 341 -15.24 24.00 -1.52
C SER A 341 -16.47 24.44 -0.73
#